data_AF-X1UH58-F1
#
_entry.id   AF-X1UH58-F1
#
_cell.length_a   1.000
_cell.length_b   1.000
_cell.length_c   1.000
_cell.angle_alpha   90.00
_cell.angle_beta   90.00
_cell.angle_gamma   90.00
#
_symmetry.space_group_name_H-M   'P 1'
#
loop_
_entity.id
_entity.type
_entity.pdbx_description
1 polymer ?
#
loop_
_entity_poly.entity_id
_entity_poly.type
_entity_poly.pdbx_seq_one_letter_code
_entity_poly.pdbx_strand_id
1 'polypeptide(L)'
;MAPETRERIRKLYGIDKPIWINSAQFEETGDFSDLFDSQFFHYVKNLLQGNLGESFRQKKPVSELIGNRIGPTVLLIFAGEITGIIFGTILGILAAWKRGTAIDTSALIVSLAAWA
;
A
#
# COMPACT_ATOMS: atom_id res chain seq x y z
N MET A 1 10.67 10.15 -24.18
CA MET A 1 11.04 11.12 -23.13
C MET A 1 12.37 11.74 -23.56
N ALA A 2 12.45 13.07 -23.64
CA ALA A 2 13.68 13.76 -24.04
C ALA A 2 14.79 13.53 -22.99
N PRO A 3 16.08 13.51 -23.38
CA PRO A 3 17.20 13.30 -22.46
C PRO A 3 17.18 14.25 -21.26
N GLU A 4 16.91 15.53 -21.51
CA GLU A 4 16.83 16.59 -20.48
C GLU A 4 15.72 16.35 -19.44
N THR A 5 14.61 15.73 -19.85
CA THR A 5 13.51 15.41 -18.92
C THR A 5 13.91 14.31 -17.96
N ARG A 6 14.71 13.34 -18.43
CA ARG A 6 15.20 12.23 -17.58
C ARG A 6 16.14 12.75 -16.50
N GLU A 7 17.05 13.64 -16.85
CA GLU A 7 18.01 14.22 -15.90
C GLU A 7 17.32 15.07 -14.83
N ARG A 8 16.30 15.83 -15.22
CA ARG A 8 15.47 16.61 -14.29
C ARG A 8 14.78 15.71 -13.27
N ILE A 9 14.14 14.62 -13.73
CA ILE A 9 13.52 13.62 -12.85
C ILE A 9 14.58 12.98 -11.95
N ARG A 10 15.78 12.72 -12.49
CA ARG A 10 16.88 12.12 -11.74
C ARG A 10 17.25 12.95 -10.51
N LYS A 11 17.46 14.26 -10.71
CA LYS A 11 17.77 15.20 -9.61
C LYS A 11 16.59 15.42 -8.67
N LEU A 12 15.37 15.54 -9.20
CA LEU A 12 14.17 15.80 -8.39
C LEU A 12 13.87 14.67 -7.39
N TYR A 13 14.09 13.42 -7.79
CA TYR A 13 13.80 12.24 -6.97
C TYR A 13 15.05 11.64 -6.30
N GLY A 14 16.21 12.31 -6.38
CA GLY A 14 17.47 11.79 -5.81
C GLY A 14 17.91 10.45 -6.42
N ILE A 15 17.53 10.16 -7.66
CA ILE A 15 17.90 8.92 -8.39
C ILE A 15 19.40 8.92 -8.77
N ASP A 16 20.05 10.07 -8.62
CA ASP A 16 21.50 10.24 -8.72
C ASP A 16 22.24 9.82 -7.44
N LYS A 17 21.55 9.77 -6.29
CA LYS A 17 22.12 9.37 -4.99
C LYS A 17 21.97 7.86 -4.76
N PRO A 18 22.78 7.27 -3.85
CA PRO A 18 22.58 5.90 -3.39
C PRO A 18 21.19 5.70 -2.80
N ILE A 19 20.69 4.47 -2.84
CA ILE A 19 19.32 4.17 -2.39
C ILE A 19 19.18 4.43 -0.88
N TRP A 20 20.16 4.01 -0.06
CA TRP A 20 20.02 3.99 1.41
C TRP A 20 21.07 4.83 2.15
N ILE A 21 22.35 4.60 1.89
CA ILE A 21 23.46 5.23 2.61
C ILE A 21 24.41 5.87 1.60
N ASN A 22 24.77 7.12 1.83
CA ASN A 22 25.70 7.86 0.99
C ASN A 22 27.11 7.90 1.61
N SER A 23 27.79 6.75 1.54
CA SER A 23 29.16 6.61 2.06
C SER A 23 30.19 7.41 1.27
N ALA A 24 29.97 7.59 -0.04
CA ALA A 24 30.87 8.35 -0.90
C ALA A 24 30.95 9.82 -0.47
N GLN A 25 29.81 10.44 -0.16
CA GLN A 25 29.78 11.82 0.30
C GLN A 25 30.29 11.98 1.74
N PHE A 26 30.03 10.99 2.60
CA PHE A 26 30.58 10.95 3.95
C PHE A 26 32.12 10.90 3.95
N GLU A 27 32.74 10.12 3.05
CA GLU A 27 34.19 10.02 2.94
C GLU A 27 34.84 11.35 2.50
N GLU A 28 34.12 12.20 1.76
CA GLU A 28 34.60 13.52 1.32
C GLU A 28 34.45 14.60 2.40
N THR A 29 33.29 14.68 3.06
CA THR A 29 33.00 15.76 4.03
C THR A 29 33.39 15.40 5.46
N GLY A 30 33.34 14.11 5.83
CA GLY A 30 33.47 13.63 7.20
C GLY A 30 32.27 13.91 8.11
N ASP A 31 31.16 14.46 7.58
CA ASP A 31 29.94 14.72 8.34
C ASP A 31 28.99 13.51 8.33
N PHE A 32 28.68 12.99 9.51
CA PHE A 32 27.75 11.88 9.69
C PHE A 32 26.35 12.12 9.10
N SER A 33 25.93 13.38 8.97
CA SER A 33 24.63 13.72 8.38
C SER A 33 24.54 13.31 6.90
N ASP A 34 25.65 13.35 6.17
CA ASP A 34 25.73 13.01 4.75
C ASP A 34 25.42 11.53 4.50
N LEU A 35 25.67 10.64 5.47
CA LEU A 35 25.32 9.22 5.34
C LEU A 35 23.83 9.01 5.08
N PHE A 36 22.98 9.89 5.62
CA PHE A 36 21.53 9.84 5.46
C PHE A 36 21.03 10.69 4.29
N ASP A 37 21.90 11.40 3.57
CA ASP A 37 21.54 12.11 2.35
C ASP A 37 21.41 11.13 1.17
N SER A 38 20.37 10.31 1.20
CA SER A 38 20.11 9.25 0.22
C SER A 38 18.71 9.34 -0.37
N GLN A 39 18.48 8.58 -1.45
CA GLN A 39 17.19 8.54 -2.14
C GLN A 39 16.04 8.16 -1.19
N PHE A 40 16.26 7.15 -0.34
CA PHE A 40 15.25 6.66 0.60
C PHE A 40 14.86 7.72 1.63
N PHE A 41 15.84 8.37 2.27
CA PHE A 41 15.55 9.41 3.28
C PHE A 41 14.91 10.64 2.66
N HIS A 42 15.29 11.02 1.44
CA HIS A 42 14.58 12.04 0.67
C HIS A 42 13.11 11.67 0.42
N TYR A 43 12.85 10.43 0.00
CA TYR A 43 11.48 9.93 -0.20
C TYR A 43 10.67 9.95 1.10
N VAL A 44 11.21 9.41 2.20
CA VAL A 44 10.53 9.37 3.50
C VAL A 44 10.24 10.77 4.03
N LYS A 45 11.20 11.70 3.92
CA LYS A 45 11.01 13.10 4.33
C LYS A 45 9.84 13.74 3.57
N ASN A 46 9.77 13.56 2.25
CA ASN A 46 8.66 14.04 1.44
C ASN A 46 7.34 13.37 1.82
N LEU A 47 7.36 12.05 2.05
CA LEU A 47 6.18 11.28 2.44
C LEU A 47 5.58 11.78 3.76
N LEU A 48 6.41 12.04 4.77
CA LEU A 48 5.99 12.57 6.07
C LEU A 48 5.40 13.99 5.98
N GLN A 49 5.77 14.75 4.96
CA GLN A 49 5.19 16.06 4.64
C GLN A 49 3.91 15.96 3.80
N GLY A 50 3.44 14.74 3.52
CA GLY A 50 2.27 14.48 2.66
C GLY A 50 2.55 14.58 1.16
N ASN A 51 3.82 14.72 0.76
CA ASN A 51 4.23 14.74 -0.64
C ASN A 51 4.62 13.34 -1.12
N LEU A 52 3.66 12.65 -1.73
CA LEU A 52 3.86 11.31 -2.31
C LEU A 52 4.46 11.36 -3.74
N GLY A 53 4.72 12.55 -4.27
CA GLY A 53 5.19 12.76 -5.63
C GLY A 53 4.08 12.68 -6.69
N GLU A 54 4.53 12.61 -7.94
CA GLU A 54 3.68 12.66 -9.13
C GLU A 54 3.56 11.29 -9.80
N SER A 55 2.36 10.93 -10.26
CA SER A 55 2.16 9.72 -11.03
C SER A 55 2.79 9.84 -12.41
N PHE A 56 3.77 8.99 -12.74
CA PHE A 56 4.37 8.98 -14.08
C PHE A 56 3.37 8.65 -15.20
N ARG A 57 2.30 7.89 -14.89
CA ARG A 57 1.26 7.51 -15.86
C ARG A 57 0.19 8.58 -16.02
N GLN A 58 -0.31 9.11 -14.89
CA GLN A 58 -1.46 10.01 -14.87
C GLN A 58 -1.08 11.49 -14.78
N LYS A 59 0.21 11.81 -14.56
CA LYS A 59 0.76 13.16 -14.39
C LYS A 59 -0.05 14.01 -13.40
N LYS A 60 -0.39 13.39 -12.28
CA LYS A 60 -1.14 13.98 -11.17
C LYS A 60 -0.51 13.61 -9.83
N PRO A 61 -0.68 14.44 -8.78
CA PRO A 61 -0.25 14.12 -7.45
C PRO A 61 -0.79 12.77 -6.99
N VAL A 62 0.09 11.91 -6.46
CA VAL A 62 -0.31 10.58 -5.97
C VAL A 62 -1.31 10.71 -4.80
N SER A 63 -1.18 11.74 -3.98
CA SER A 63 -2.11 12.05 -2.88
C SER A 63 -3.55 12.27 -3.38
N GLU A 64 -3.75 13.00 -4.48
CA GLU A 64 -5.07 13.19 -5.11
C GLU A 64 -5.64 11.86 -5.60
N LEU A 65 -4.82 11.05 -6.27
CA LEU A 65 -5.23 9.76 -6.82
C LEU A 65 -5.65 8.76 -5.75
N ILE A 66 -4.93 8.73 -4.62
CA ILE A 66 -5.28 7.90 -3.47
C ILE A 66 -6.53 8.46 -2.78
N GLY A 67 -6.57 9.76 -2.52
CA GLY A 67 -7.70 10.44 -1.87
C GLY A 67 -9.03 10.16 -2.57
N ASN A 68 -9.05 10.24 -3.91
CA ASN A 68 -10.23 9.94 -4.72
C ASN A 68 -10.73 8.49 -4.61
N ARG A 69 -9.89 7.56 -4.15
CA ARG A 69 -10.25 6.14 -3.99
C ARG A 69 -10.69 5.78 -2.58
N ILE A 70 -10.39 6.62 -1.58
CA ILE A 70 -10.73 6.35 -0.18
C ILE A 70 -12.25 6.13 -0.03
N GLY A 71 -13.07 7.04 -0.57
CA GLY A 71 -14.54 6.94 -0.47
C GLY A 71 -15.10 5.63 -1.04
N PRO A 72 -14.83 5.30 -2.32
CA PRO A 72 -15.26 4.04 -2.92
C PRO A 72 -14.75 2.80 -2.18
N THR A 73 -13.49 2.79 -1.72
CA THR A 73 -12.93 1.68 -0.94
C THR A 73 -13.67 1.48 0.37
N VAL A 74 -13.93 2.56 1.11
CA VAL A 74 -14.68 2.52 2.37
C VAL A 74 -16.09 1.98 2.14
N LEU A 75 -16.78 2.45 1.10
CA LEU A 75 -18.10 1.96 0.74
C LEU A 75 -18.10 0.46 0.44
N LEU A 76 -17.13 -0.02 -0.36
CA LEU A 76 -17.01 -1.44 -0.71
C LEU A 76 -16.69 -2.30 0.51
N ILE A 77 -15.80 -1.84 1.40
CA ILE A 77 -15.47 -2.53 2.65
C ILE A 77 -16.72 -2.67 3.50
N PHE A 78 -17.45 -1.59 3.78
CA PHE A 78 -18.64 -1.66 4.62
C PHE A 78 -19.76 -2.50 4.00
N ALA A 79 -20.01 -2.35 2.69
CA ALA A 79 -21.02 -3.14 2.00
C ALA A 79 -20.68 -4.64 2.04
N GLY A 80 -19.42 -4.99 1.76
CA GLY A 80 -18.93 -6.36 1.84
C GLY A 80 -19.01 -6.93 3.25
N GLU A 81 -18.56 -6.16 4.24
CA GLU A 81 -18.53 -6.60 5.64
C GLU A 81 -19.92 -6.80 6.22
N ILE A 82 -20.85 -5.85 6.01
CA ILE A 82 -22.23 -5.99 6.47
C ILE A 82 -22.89 -7.22 5.83
N THR A 83 -22.70 -7.39 4.51
CA THR A 83 -23.23 -8.55 3.78
C THR A 83 -22.63 -9.84 4.31
N GLY A 84 -21.30 -9.88 4.50
CA GLY A 84 -20.58 -11.03 5.04
C GLY A 84 -21.02 -11.39 6.45
N ILE A 85 -21.18 -10.41 7.34
CA ILE A 85 -21.68 -10.61 8.71
C ILE A 85 -23.10 -11.20 8.67
N ILE A 86 -24.00 -10.65 7.87
CA ILE A 86 -25.39 -11.13 7.79
C ILE A 86 -25.41 -12.60 7.33
N PHE A 87 -24.82 -12.90 6.17
CA PHE A 87 -24.86 -14.25 5.61
C PHE A 87 -24.02 -15.25 6.42
N GLY A 88 -22.82 -14.85 6.84
CA GLY A 88 -21.93 -15.68 7.65
C GLY A 88 -22.56 -16.03 8.99
N THR A 89 -23.21 -15.08 9.66
CA THR A 89 -23.90 -15.34 10.94
C THR A 89 -25.08 -16.29 10.75
N ILE A 90 -25.91 -16.10 9.72
CA ILE A 90 -27.05 -16.99 9.45
C ILE A 90 -26.57 -18.42 9.16
N LEU A 91 -25.57 -18.57 8.29
CA LEU A 91 -25.00 -19.89 7.97
C LEU A 91 -24.36 -20.54 9.19
N GLY A 92 -23.65 -19.77 10.02
CA GLY A 92 -23.07 -20.24 11.28
C GLY A 92 -24.13 -20.74 12.27
N ILE A 93 -25.23 -19.99 12.44
CA ILE A 93 -26.36 -20.40 13.30
C ILE A 93 -27.00 -21.69 12.78
N LEU A 94 -27.24 -21.79 11.47
CA LEU A 94 -27.86 -22.97 10.87
C LEU A 94 -26.99 -24.23 11.00
N ALA A 95 -25.68 -24.09 10.79
CA ALA A 95 -24.72 -25.18 10.99
C ALA A 95 -24.68 -25.63 12.46
N ALA A 96 -24.67 -24.67 13.40
CA ALA A 96 -24.68 -24.97 14.83
C ALA A 96 -25.98 -25.66 15.28
N TRP A 97 -27.15 -25.22 14.78
CA TRP A 97 -28.43 -25.82 15.12
C TRP A 97 -28.61 -27.22 14.50
N LYS A 98 -28.12 -27.43 13.28
CA LYS A 98 -28.18 -28.72 12.58
C LYS A 98 -26.84 -29.48 12.63
N ARG A 99 -26.22 -29.48 13.80
CA ARG A 99 -24.92 -30.11 14.03
C ARG A 99 -24.92 -31.59 13.63
N GLY A 100 -23.85 -32.03 12.97
CA GLY A 100 -23.67 -33.41 12.51
C GLY A 100 -24.48 -33.79 11.27
N THR A 101 -25.20 -32.84 10.66
CA THR A 101 -25.90 -33.05 9.38
C THR A 101 -25.04 -32.59 8.20
N ALA A 102 -25.50 -32.89 6.98
CA ALA A 102 -24.83 -32.44 5.75
C ALA A 102 -24.63 -30.91 5.67
N ILE A 103 -25.48 -30.12 6.32
CA ILE A 103 -25.37 -28.65 6.36
C ILE A 103 -24.13 -28.22 7.15
N ASP A 104 -23.91 -28.82 8.33
CA ASP A 104 -22.74 -28.58 9.17
C ASP A 104 -21.45 -28.99 8.44
N THR A 105 -21.41 -30.22 7.89
CA THR A 105 -20.26 -30.72 7.13
C THR A 105 -19.95 -29.87 5.90
N SER A 106 -20.97 -29.42 5.14
CA SER A 106 -20.77 -28.55 3.98
C SER A 106 -20.22 -27.17 4.37
N ALA A 107 -20.70 -26.59 5.47
CA ALA A 107 -20.23 -25.30 5.96
C ALA A 107 -18.75 -25.38 6.38
N LEU A 108 -18.35 -26.46 7.05
CA LEU A 108 -16.95 -26.72 7.42
C LEU A 108 -16.04 -26.88 6.20
N ILE A 109 -16.45 -27.68 5.21
CA ILE A 109 -15.66 -27.89 3.98
C ILE A 109 -15.51 -26.57 3.22
N VAL A 110 -16.60 -25.82 3.03
CA VAL A 110 -16.57 -24.52 2.34
C VAL A 110 -15.70 -23.53 3.11
N SER A 111 -15.81 -23.47 4.43
CA SER A 111 -14.97 -22.60 5.26
C SER A 111 -13.49 -22.95 5.14
N LEU A 112 -13.14 -24.24 5.15
CA LEU A 112 -11.75 -24.68 5.02
C LEU A 112 -11.19 -24.36 3.63
N ALA A 113 -11.98 -24.62 2.59
CA ALA A 113 -11.59 -24.34 1.21
C ALA A 113 -11.51 -22.85 0.88
N ALA A 114 -12.34 -22.01 1.52
CA ALA A 114 -12.32 -20.57 1.32
C ALA A 114 -11.10 -19.90 1.98
N TRP A 115 -10.53 -20.52 3.02
CA TRP A 115 -9.38 -19.98 3.74
C TRP A 115 -8.03 -20.54 3.26
N ALA A 116 -8.01 -21.76 2.72
CA ALA A 116 -6.82 -22.41 2.14
C ALA A 116 -6.45 -21.84 0.76
#